data_AF-A0A813E6B7-F1
#
_entry.id   AF-A0A813E6B7-F1
#
_cell.length_a   1.000
_cell.length_b   1.000
_cell.length_c   1.000
_cell.angle_alpha   90.00
_cell.angle_beta   90.00
_cell.angle_gamma   90.00
#
_symmetry.space_group_name_H-M   'P 1'
#
loop_
_entity.id
_entity.type
_entity.pdbx_description
1 polymer ?
#
loop_
_entity_poly.entity_id
_entity_poly.type
_entity_poly.pdbx_seq_one_letter_code
_entity_poly.pdbx_strand_id
1 'polypeptide(L)'
;MGLALRTPQQGAGKSTYELVALAVAAGIAGGFLGTLAAWHWLLPKTGLPKAEEPSSSGRGDGGRRSRAWLREPPGERPRVVLVATGSVASVKVPEMAAALCEFAELVVILTSAGEVMAGKDVAGRYAPGTFDAWERLLAESESNASKNENRRICRVLRDSDEWDGYQDVSSDAVVHVELRKWADIAVVAPCSANTLAKVALGLCDNLATCFLRAWDPERPLLLAPAMNTVMWEHPSTADHLRTLEDRGCKIVPPASKRLACGDVGRGALAPVSEVVNEVRQACEGYQARRAAAGSGLGAWQRRGFAEWRSPP
;
A
#
# COMPACT_ATOMS: atom_id res chain seq x y z
N MET A 1 -64.84 44.34 8.72
CA MET A 1 -64.69 42.99 8.14
C MET A 1 -63.41 42.38 8.70
N GLY A 2 -63.54 41.47 9.68
CA GLY A 2 -62.40 40.79 10.28
C GLY A 2 -61.89 39.69 9.36
N LEU A 3 -60.59 39.70 9.04
CA LEU A 3 -59.91 38.57 8.42
C LEU A 3 -59.28 37.71 9.50
N ALA A 4 -59.81 36.49 9.67
CA ALA A 4 -59.27 35.47 10.52
C ALA A 4 -57.91 34.98 9.98
N LEU A 5 -56.86 35.08 10.80
CA LEU A 5 -55.59 34.40 10.58
C LEU A 5 -55.82 32.89 10.75
N ARG A 6 -55.75 32.12 9.65
CA ARG A 6 -55.59 30.67 9.72
C ARG A 6 -54.11 30.35 9.96
N THR A 7 -53.82 29.77 11.11
CA THR A 7 -52.57 29.09 11.41
C THR A 7 -52.41 27.85 10.51
N PRO A 8 -51.27 27.66 9.82
CA PRO A 8 -50.93 26.37 9.23
C PRO A 8 -50.51 25.39 10.33
N GLN A 9 -51.01 24.17 10.22
CA GLN A 9 -50.75 23.04 11.10
C GLN A 9 -49.25 22.77 11.31
N GLN A 10 -48.90 22.44 12.55
CA GLN A 10 -47.66 21.74 12.88
C GLN A 10 -47.67 20.37 12.18
N GLY A 11 -46.79 20.18 11.20
CA GLY A 11 -46.72 18.91 10.48
C GLY A 11 -45.99 18.99 9.14
N ALA A 12 -44.76 19.48 9.11
CA ALA A 12 -43.84 19.23 8.00
C ALA A 12 -42.41 19.32 8.54
N GLY A 13 -41.70 18.18 8.58
CA GLY A 13 -40.27 18.16 8.88
C GLY A 13 -39.52 18.95 7.82
N LYS A 14 -38.63 19.86 8.24
CA LYS A 14 -37.74 20.57 7.32
C LYS A 14 -36.92 19.56 6.53
N SER A 15 -36.81 19.75 5.23
CA SER A 15 -35.99 18.89 4.38
C SER A 15 -34.51 19.03 4.77
N THR A 16 -33.73 17.97 4.61
CA THR A 16 -32.30 17.91 4.93
C THR A 16 -31.51 19.07 4.30
N TYR A 17 -31.96 19.58 3.16
CA TYR A 17 -31.35 20.71 2.46
C TYR A 17 -31.58 22.07 3.15
N GLU A 18 -32.74 22.29 3.76
CA GLU A 18 -33.03 23.54 4.49
C GLU A 18 -32.24 23.62 5.82
N LEU A 19 -31.98 22.47 6.44
CA LEU A 19 -31.14 22.38 7.65
C LEU A 19 -29.66 22.63 7.33
N VAL A 20 -29.16 22.13 6.20
CA VAL A 20 -27.79 22.39 5.74
C VAL A 20 -27.61 23.86 5.37
N ALA A 21 -28.58 24.47 4.69
CA ALA A 21 -28.52 25.90 4.33
C ALA A 21 -28.48 26.82 5.56
N LEU A 22 -29.26 26.51 6.62
CA LEU A 22 -29.21 27.26 7.88
C LEU A 22 -27.89 27.07 8.64
N ALA A 23 -27.31 25.87 8.60
CA ALA A 23 -26.02 25.57 9.25
C ALA A 23 -24.84 26.28 8.57
N VAL A 24 -24.85 26.38 7.24
CA VAL A 24 -23.85 27.13 6.48
C VAL A 24 -23.98 28.63 6.74
N ALA A 25 -25.20 29.17 6.82
CA ALA A 25 -25.43 30.57 7.15
C ALA A 25 -24.99 30.93 8.58
N ALA A 26 -25.18 30.05 9.56
CA ALA A 26 -24.72 30.25 10.93
C ALA A 26 -23.19 30.14 11.09
N GLY A 27 -22.53 29.29 10.30
CA GLY A 27 -21.08 29.11 10.32
C GLY A 27 -20.27 30.29 9.76
N ILE A 28 -20.90 31.17 8.96
CA ILE A 28 -20.24 32.36 8.40
C ILE A 28 -20.28 33.54 9.39
N ALA A 29 -21.16 33.52 10.40
CA ALA A 29 -21.36 34.64 11.33
C ALA A 29 -20.82 34.43 12.76
N GLY A 30 -20.49 33.20 13.17
CA GLY A 30 -20.05 32.91 14.55
C GLY A 30 -18.86 31.98 14.57
N GLY A 31 -17.70 32.50 14.98
CA GLY A 31 -16.45 31.74 15.11
C GLY A 31 -16.57 30.47 15.97
N PHE A 32 -15.53 29.64 15.86
CA PHE A 32 -15.36 28.21 16.24
C PHE A 32 -15.89 27.70 17.61
N LEU A 33 -16.48 28.54 18.45
CA LEU A 33 -17.07 28.16 19.74
C LEU A 33 -18.61 28.07 19.73
N GLY A 34 -19.29 28.62 18.70
CA GLY A 34 -20.75 28.52 18.56
C GLY A 34 -21.25 27.16 18.04
N THR A 35 -20.35 26.34 17.47
CA THR A 35 -20.71 25.11 16.74
C THR A 35 -20.89 23.86 17.60
N LEU A 36 -20.54 23.85 18.89
CA LEU A 36 -20.76 22.65 19.73
C LEU A 36 -22.10 22.68 20.49
N ALA A 37 -22.60 23.86 20.85
CA ALA A 37 -23.85 23.99 21.61
C ALA A 37 -25.12 23.73 20.77
N ALA A 38 -25.07 24.00 19.46
CA ALA A 38 -26.22 23.83 18.57
C ALA A 38 -26.50 22.35 18.19
N TRP A 39 -25.49 21.48 18.25
CA TRP A 39 -25.64 20.06 17.88
C TRP A 39 -26.41 19.26 18.92
N HIS A 40 -26.33 19.66 20.19
CA HIS A 40 -26.96 18.95 21.30
C HIS A 40 -28.49 19.18 21.40
N TRP A 41 -29.03 20.14 20.65
CA TRP A 41 -30.45 20.54 20.70
C TRP A 41 -31.30 20.02 19.52
N LEU A 42 -30.67 19.59 18.42
CA LEU A 42 -31.33 19.16 17.20
C LEU A 42 -31.51 17.63 17.06
N LEU A 43 -31.02 16.84 18.01
CA LEU A 43 -31.22 15.40 18.02
C LEU A 43 -32.52 15.04 18.76
N PRO A 44 -33.46 14.31 18.13
CA PRO A 44 -34.64 13.78 18.83
C PRO A 44 -34.21 12.89 20.01
N LYS A 45 -34.80 13.10 21.18
CA LYS A 45 -34.62 12.26 22.39
C LYS A 45 -35.34 10.89 22.26
N THR A 46 -35.25 10.25 21.10
CA THR A 46 -35.63 8.85 20.94
C THR A 46 -34.41 8.03 21.29
N GLY A 47 -34.52 7.22 22.34
CA GLY A 47 -33.43 6.39 22.85
C GLY A 47 -32.74 5.65 21.72
N LEU A 48 -31.43 5.88 21.56
CA LEU A 48 -30.58 5.02 20.77
C LEU A 48 -30.76 3.60 21.31
N PRO A 49 -30.95 2.58 20.46
CA PRO A 49 -30.89 1.21 20.93
C PRO A 49 -29.55 1.05 21.66
N LYS A 50 -29.59 0.57 22.90
CA LYS A 50 -28.37 0.17 23.61
C LYS A 50 -27.66 -0.79 22.66
N ALA A 51 -26.43 -0.46 22.27
CA ALA A 51 -25.57 -1.45 21.65
C ALA A 51 -25.52 -2.62 22.65
N GLU A 52 -26.06 -3.76 22.26
CA GLU A 52 -25.81 -5.00 23.00
C GLU A 52 -24.29 -5.18 23.00
N GLU A 53 -23.67 -5.05 24.18
CA GLU A 53 -22.30 -5.50 24.36
C GLU A 53 -22.28 -6.97 23.95
N PRO A 54 -21.42 -7.38 22.99
CA PRO A 54 -21.32 -8.78 22.66
C PRO A 54 -20.88 -9.50 23.94
N SER A 55 -21.73 -10.40 24.39
CA SER A 55 -21.46 -11.29 25.51
C SER A 55 -20.07 -11.91 25.35
N SER A 56 -19.31 -11.90 26.45
CA SER A 56 -17.98 -12.49 26.55
C SER A 56 -18.04 -14.02 26.56
N SER A 57 -18.73 -14.61 25.59
CA SER A 57 -18.76 -16.04 25.34
C SER A 57 -17.91 -16.35 24.11
N GLY A 58 -16.84 -17.10 24.35
CA GLY A 58 -15.87 -17.67 23.40
C GLY A 58 -16.19 -17.47 21.91
N ARG A 59 -15.69 -16.37 21.34
CA ARG A 59 -15.44 -16.32 19.90
C ARG A 59 -14.22 -17.20 19.66
N GLY A 60 -14.45 -18.34 19.00
CA GLY A 60 -13.38 -19.23 18.57
C GLY A 60 -12.31 -18.45 17.80
N ASP A 61 -11.07 -18.90 17.97
CA ASP A 61 -9.89 -18.52 17.18
C ASP A 61 -10.16 -18.80 15.70
N GLY A 62 -10.87 -17.89 15.05
CA GLY A 62 -11.06 -17.86 13.60
C GLY A 62 -9.75 -17.46 12.94
N GLY A 63 -8.77 -18.35 12.98
CA GLY A 63 -7.54 -18.34 12.17
C GLY A 63 -6.84 -17.00 12.04
N ARG A 64 -6.38 -16.39 13.15
CA ARG A 64 -5.48 -15.24 13.05
C ARG A 64 -4.23 -15.67 12.27
N ARG A 65 -3.91 -15.00 11.16
CA ARG A 65 -2.70 -15.30 10.39
C ARG A 65 -1.48 -14.97 11.25
N SER A 66 -0.67 -15.97 11.59
CA SER A 66 0.53 -15.77 12.41
C SER A 66 1.50 -14.81 11.73
N ARG A 67 1.96 -13.81 12.48
CA ARG A 67 2.96 -12.82 12.04
C ARG A 67 4.36 -13.10 12.61
N ALA A 68 4.55 -14.24 13.28
CA ALA A 68 5.82 -14.61 13.90
C ALA A 68 6.98 -14.66 12.88
N TRP A 69 6.68 -15.03 11.63
CA TRP A 69 7.65 -15.13 10.54
C TRP A 69 8.33 -13.80 10.19
N LEU A 70 7.70 -12.64 10.46
CA LEU A 70 8.33 -11.33 10.25
C LEU A 70 9.53 -11.10 11.16
N ARG A 71 9.59 -11.82 12.28
CA ARG A 71 10.65 -11.73 13.29
C ARG A 71 11.69 -12.85 13.17
N GLU A 72 11.52 -13.76 12.22
CA GLU A 72 12.49 -14.84 12.00
C GLU A 72 13.83 -14.25 11.55
N PRO A 73 14.96 -14.77 12.08
CA PRO A 73 16.28 -14.27 11.71
C PRO A 73 16.51 -14.43 10.20
N PRO A 74 17.28 -13.52 9.55
CA PRO A 74 17.57 -13.62 8.12
C PRO A 74 18.21 -14.97 7.77
N GLY A 75 17.66 -15.65 6.76
CA GLY A 75 18.26 -16.83 6.16
C GLY A 75 19.34 -16.47 5.12
N GLU A 76 19.74 -17.45 4.31
CA GLU A 76 20.71 -17.26 3.22
C GLU A 76 20.10 -16.53 2.01
N ARG A 77 18.79 -16.73 1.78
CA ARG A 77 18.07 -16.12 0.66
C ARG A 77 17.76 -14.64 0.97
N PRO A 78 17.91 -13.73 0.00
CA PRO A 78 17.51 -12.34 0.17
C PRO A 78 16.01 -12.23 0.40
N ARG A 79 15.61 -11.27 1.23
CA ARG A 79 14.21 -10.96 1.53
C ARG A 79 13.73 -9.77 0.70
N VAL A 80 12.79 -10.03 -0.20
CA VAL A 80 12.28 -9.05 -1.15
C VAL A 80 10.83 -8.71 -0.84
N VAL A 81 10.51 -7.43 -0.84
CA VAL A 81 9.13 -6.93 -0.84
C VAL A 81 8.78 -6.41 -2.22
N LEU A 82 7.79 -7.02 -2.86
CA LEU A 82 7.18 -6.57 -4.11
C LEU A 82 5.89 -5.79 -3.82
N VAL A 83 5.89 -4.49 -4.05
CA VAL A 83 4.70 -3.65 -3.96
C VAL A 83 4.05 -3.54 -5.33
N ALA A 84 2.84 -4.07 -5.48
CA ALA A 84 2.06 -3.95 -6.71
C ALA A 84 0.92 -2.94 -6.55
N THR A 85 0.84 -2.00 -7.49
CA THR A 85 -0.02 -0.83 -7.38
C THR A 85 -1.10 -0.78 -8.48
N GLY A 86 -1.96 0.23 -8.48
CA GLY A 86 -3.06 0.37 -9.43
C GLY A 86 -2.60 0.66 -10.87
N SER A 87 -2.22 -0.38 -11.61
CA SER A 87 -1.89 -0.35 -13.03
C SER A 87 -2.39 -1.63 -13.70
N VAL A 88 -2.79 -1.55 -14.97
CA VAL A 88 -3.18 -2.75 -15.75
C VAL A 88 -2.05 -3.76 -15.83
N ALA A 89 -0.79 -3.34 -15.66
CA ALA A 89 0.36 -4.23 -15.64
C ALA A 89 0.41 -5.14 -14.40
N SER A 90 -0.42 -4.92 -13.38
CA SER A 90 -0.50 -5.78 -12.19
C SER A 90 -1.01 -7.20 -12.50
N VAL A 91 -1.58 -7.41 -13.70
CA VAL A 91 -1.85 -8.77 -14.22
C VAL A 91 -0.59 -9.64 -14.33
N LYS A 92 0.61 -9.03 -14.33
CA LYS A 92 1.90 -9.71 -14.38
C LYS A 92 2.53 -9.96 -13.01
N VAL A 93 1.87 -9.57 -11.92
CA VAL A 93 2.35 -9.86 -10.55
C VAL A 93 2.55 -11.36 -10.32
N PRO A 94 1.66 -12.27 -10.77
CA PRO A 94 1.88 -13.72 -10.61
C PRO A 94 3.18 -14.19 -11.28
N GLU A 95 3.45 -13.73 -12.51
CA GLU A 95 4.68 -14.05 -13.26
C GLU A 95 5.92 -13.56 -12.52
N MET A 96 5.89 -12.30 -12.07
CA MET A 96 6.99 -11.66 -11.37
C MET A 96 7.26 -12.31 -10.01
N ALA A 97 6.21 -12.63 -9.26
CA ALA A 97 6.31 -13.28 -7.96
C ALA A 97 6.94 -14.67 -8.09
N ALA A 98 6.50 -15.46 -9.07
CA ALA A 98 7.08 -16.78 -9.34
C ALA A 98 8.59 -16.69 -9.64
N ALA A 99 9.00 -15.74 -10.48
CA ALA A 99 10.40 -15.55 -10.86
C ALA A 99 11.27 -15.05 -9.70
N LEU A 100 10.77 -14.10 -8.88
CA LEU A 100 11.49 -13.61 -7.70
C LEU A 100 11.67 -14.72 -6.64
N CYS A 101 10.65 -15.56 -6.45
CA CYS A 101 10.71 -16.68 -5.52
C CYS A 101 11.73 -17.76 -5.90
N GLU A 102 12.31 -17.74 -7.11
CA GLU A 102 13.38 -18.66 -7.48
C GLU A 102 14.66 -18.40 -6.68
N PHE A 103 14.93 -17.15 -6.32
CA PHE A 103 16.15 -16.76 -5.60
C PHE A 103 15.92 -15.99 -4.30
N ALA A 104 14.70 -15.52 -4.02
CA ALA A 104 14.39 -14.74 -2.82
C ALA A 104 13.26 -15.38 -1.97
N GLU A 105 13.17 -14.97 -0.71
CA GLU A 105 11.93 -15.00 0.05
C GLU A 105 11.10 -13.77 -0.31
N LEU A 106 9.83 -13.94 -0.64
CA LEU A 106 9.00 -12.87 -1.20
C LEU A 106 7.79 -12.55 -0.32
N VAL A 107 7.57 -11.26 -0.14
CA VAL A 107 6.30 -10.70 0.31
C VAL A 107 5.77 -9.76 -0.76
N VAL A 108 4.55 -10.00 -1.22
CA VAL A 108 3.83 -9.14 -2.13
C VAL A 108 2.89 -8.26 -1.33
N ILE A 109 2.99 -6.93 -1.45
CA ILE A 109 1.99 -6.00 -0.95
C ILE A 109 1.10 -5.57 -2.12
N LEU A 110 -0.20 -5.80 -1.99
CA LEU A 110 -1.19 -5.33 -2.95
C LEU A 110 -1.88 -4.08 -2.38
N THR A 111 -1.76 -2.95 -3.08
CA THR A 111 -2.72 -1.84 -2.86
C THR A 111 -4.11 -2.28 -3.29
N SER A 112 -5.18 -1.67 -2.78
CA SER A 112 -6.56 -2.05 -3.16
C SER A 112 -6.78 -2.03 -4.68
N ALA A 113 -6.22 -1.04 -5.39
CA ALA A 113 -6.30 -0.98 -6.85
C ALA A 113 -5.40 -2.02 -7.56
N GLY A 114 -4.24 -2.35 -6.99
CA GLY A 114 -3.36 -3.40 -7.52
C GLY A 114 -3.98 -4.79 -7.37
N GLU A 115 -4.69 -5.04 -6.27
CA GLU A 115 -5.38 -6.31 -5.99
C GLU A 115 -6.43 -6.65 -7.04
N VAL A 116 -7.23 -5.67 -7.49
CA VAL A 116 -8.24 -5.88 -8.54
C VAL A 116 -7.60 -6.48 -9.79
N MET A 117 -6.46 -5.97 -10.22
CA MET A 117 -5.79 -6.39 -11.46
C MET A 117 -4.95 -7.65 -11.27
N ALA A 118 -4.38 -7.87 -10.08
CA ALA A 118 -3.63 -9.08 -9.74
C ALA A 118 -4.54 -10.26 -9.40
N GLY A 119 -5.83 -10.02 -9.13
CA GLY A 119 -6.78 -11.03 -8.71
C GLY A 119 -7.21 -12.00 -9.82
N LYS A 120 -7.87 -13.10 -9.41
CA LYS A 120 -8.32 -14.19 -10.29
C LYS A 120 -9.18 -13.70 -11.45
N ASP A 121 -10.04 -12.73 -11.20
CA ASP A 121 -10.95 -12.20 -12.21
C ASP A 121 -10.24 -11.42 -13.32
N VAL A 122 -9.00 -10.96 -13.13
CA VAL A 122 -8.28 -10.21 -14.18
C VAL A 122 -7.02 -10.96 -14.58
N ALA A 123 -6.07 -11.15 -13.65
CA ALA A 123 -4.84 -11.88 -13.91
C ALA A 123 -5.10 -13.35 -14.25
N GLY A 124 -6.05 -14.00 -13.56
CA GLY A 124 -6.41 -15.40 -13.82
C GLY A 124 -7.05 -15.62 -15.18
N ARG A 125 -7.74 -14.62 -15.74
CA ARG A 125 -8.23 -14.66 -17.14
C ARG A 125 -7.15 -14.29 -18.15
N TYR A 126 -6.24 -13.40 -17.80
CA TYR A 126 -5.15 -12.95 -18.66
C TYR A 126 -4.10 -14.04 -18.92
N ALA A 127 -3.67 -14.73 -17.86
CA ALA A 127 -2.65 -15.79 -17.92
C ALA A 127 -2.98 -16.92 -16.91
N PRO A 128 -3.96 -17.80 -17.21
CA PRO A 128 -4.47 -18.79 -16.25
C PRO A 128 -3.38 -19.68 -15.65
N GLY A 129 -2.52 -20.27 -16.49
CA GLY A 129 -1.47 -21.18 -16.03
C GLY A 129 -0.45 -20.51 -15.08
N THR A 130 -0.13 -19.24 -15.32
CA THR A 130 0.75 -18.45 -14.45
C THR A 130 0.06 -18.12 -13.13
N PHE A 131 -1.21 -17.74 -13.18
CA PHE A 131 -2.00 -17.45 -11.98
C PHE A 131 -2.16 -18.69 -11.09
N ASP A 132 -2.51 -19.84 -11.67
CA ASP A 132 -2.65 -21.11 -10.95
C ASP A 132 -1.34 -21.58 -10.32
N ALA A 133 -0.20 -21.34 -11.00
CA ALA A 133 1.12 -21.60 -10.43
C ALA A 133 1.41 -20.71 -9.22
N TRP A 134 1.00 -19.44 -9.27
CA TRP A 134 1.15 -18.51 -8.15
C TRP A 134 0.25 -18.88 -6.97
N GLU A 135 -1.02 -19.25 -7.18
CA GLU A 135 -1.89 -19.70 -6.09
C GLU A 135 -1.35 -20.96 -5.38
N ARG A 136 -0.79 -21.92 -6.15
CA ARG A 136 -0.12 -23.09 -5.57
C ARG A 136 1.08 -22.69 -4.71
N LEU A 137 1.92 -21.78 -5.21
CA LEU A 137 3.06 -21.25 -4.45
C LEU A 137 2.63 -20.57 -3.14
N LEU A 138 1.53 -19.82 -3.15
CA LEU A 138 0.97 -19.20 -1.95
C LEU A 138 0.47 -20.26 -0.95
N ALA A 139 -0.27 -21.28 -1.42
CA ALA A 139 -0.76 -22.36 -0.58
C ALA A 139 0.38 -23.18 0.05
N GLU A 140 1.42 -23.49 -0.73
CA GLU A 140 2.64 -24.15 -0.26
C GLU A 140 3.37 -23.32 0.80
N SER A 141 3.39 -21.99 0.64
CA SER A 141 4.00 -21.03 1.58
C SER A 141 3.25 -20.90 2.92
N GLU A 142 1.97 -21.27 2.97
CA GLU A 142 1.17 -21.31 4.19
C GLU A 142 1.27 -22.67 4.91
N SER A 143 1.48 -23.77 4.17
CA SER A 143 1.60 -25.11 4.77
C SER A 143 2.86 -25.27 5.62
N ASN A 144 2.76 -25.71 6.88
CA ASN A 144 3.93 -26.02 7.73
C ASN A 144 4.65 -27.34 7.34
N ALA A 145 4.36 -27.89 6.16
CA ALA A 145 4.84 -29.19 5.72
C ALA A 145 6.30 -29.11 5.22
N SER A 146 7.22 -29.53 6.10
CA SER A 146 8.67 -29.72 5.91
C SER A 146 9.55 -28.46 5.92
N LYS A 147 10.57 -28.50 6.78
CA LYS A 147 11.73 -27.60 6.78
C LYS A 147 12.68 -27.98 5.64
N ASN A 148 12.21 -27.91 4.39
CA ASN A 148 13.08 -28.09 3.24
C ASN A 148 13.84 -26.77 2.99
N GLU A 149 15.17 -26.83 2.94
CA GLU A 149 16.04 -25.68 2.66
C GLU A 149 15.73 -25.01 1.31
N ASN A 150 15.15 -25.76 0.36
CA ASN A 150 14.74 -25.25 -0.97
C ASN A 150 13.30 -24.74 -1.03
N ARG A 151 12.63 -24.54 0.11
CA ARG A 151 11.26 -24.04 0.14
C ARG A 151 11.17 -22.63 -0.45
N ARG A 152 10.31 -22.46 -1.46
CA ARG A 152 9.94 -21.13 -1.98
C ARG A 152 8.92 -20.52 -1.04
N ILE A 153 9.18 -19.28 -0.61
CA ILE A 153 8.30 -18.54 0.29
C ILE A 153 7.74 -17.34 -0.47
N CYS A 154 6.42 -17.29 -0.59
CA CYS A 154 5.65 -16.17 -1.13
C CYS A 154 4.45 -15.89 -0.23
N ARG A 155 4.30 -14.65 0.23
CA ARG A 155 3.13 -14.20 1.01
C ARG A 155 2.52 -12.98 0.38
N VAL A 156 1.22 -12.77 0.59
CA VAL A 156 0.49 -11.58 0.12
C VAL A 156 -0.05 -10.82 1.32
N LEU A 157 0.18 -9.50 1.34
CA LEU A 157 -0.34 -8.56 2.32
C LEU A 157 -1.17 -7.46 1.65
N ARG A 158 -2.17 -6.98 2.36
CA ARG A 158 -3.14 -5.93 2.01
C ARG A 158 -3.26 -4.94 3.15
N ASP A 159 -3.97 -3.85 2.91
CA ASP A 159 -4.24 -2.85 3.95
C ASP A 159 -4.98 -3.43 5.17
N SER A 160 -5.89 -4.40 4.95
CA SER A 160 -6.57 -5.10 6.03
C SER A 160 -5.60 -5.91 6.92
N ASP A 161 -4.52 -6.42 6.33
CA ASP A 161 -3.52 -7.22 7.06
C ASP A 161 -2.68 -6.37 7.99
N GLU A 162 -2.69 -5.03 7.88
CA GLU A 162 -2.00 -4.15 8.83
C GLU A 162 -2.64 -4.20 10.22
N TRP A 163 -3.98 -4.20 10.24
CA TRP A 163 -4.78 -4.05 11.45
C TRP A 163 -5.41 -5.36 11.92
N ASP A 164 -5.29 -6.44 11.16
CA ASP A 164 -5.85 -7.74 11.54
C ASP A 164 -5.35 -8.19 12.93
N GLY A 165 -6.27 -8.31 13.88
CA GLY A 165 -5.98 -8.64 15.27
C GLY A 165 -5.06 -7.66 16.02
N TYR A 166 -4.85 -6.42 15.57
CA TYR A 166 -4.13 -5.40 16.34
C TYR A 166 -5.04 -4.85 17.45
N GLN A 167 -4.65 -5.02 18.71
CA GLN A 167 -5.48 -4.70 19.88
C GLN A 167 -4.72 -3.90 20.94
N ASP A 168 -3.42 -4.14 21.09
CA ASP A 168 -2.60 -3.53 22.15
C ASP A 168 -1.35 -2.86 21.60
N VAL A 169 -1.31 -1.53 21.71
CA VAL A 169 -0.20 -0.68 21.25
C VAL A 169 1.13 -1.04 21.92
N SER A 170 1.12 -1.62 23.12
CA SER A 170 2.34 -1.93 23.87
C SER A 170 3.01 -3.23 23.45
N SER A 171 2.27 -4.15 22.83
CA SER A 171 2.74 -5.53 22.57
C SER A 171 2.57 -5.98 21.13
N ASP A 172 1.57 -5.47 20.41
CA ASP A 172 1.31 -5.86 19.02
C ASP A 172 2.29 -5.21 18.04
N ALA A 173 2.69 -6.01 17.04
CA ALA A 173 3.59 -5.56 16.00
C ALA A 173 2.85 -4.78 14.91
N VAL A 174 3.35 -3.59 14.58
CA VAL A 174 2.89 -2.81 13.43
C VAL A 174 3.51 -3.38 12.16
N VAL A 175 2.67 -3.90 11.25
CA VAL A 175 3.11 -4.74 10.13
C VAL A 175 4.12 -4.02 9.23
N HIS A 176 3.87 -2.78 8.82
CA HIS A 176 4.80 -2.06 7.94
C HIS A 176 6.17 -1.83 8.59
N VAL A 177 6.23 -1.66 9.92
CA VAL A 177 7.48 -1.47 10.66
C VAL A 177 8.28 -2.76 10.72
N GLU A 178 7.62 -3.88 11.05
CA GLU A 178 8.27 -5.19 11.10
C GLU A 178 8.70 -5.66 9.71
N LEU A 179 7.86 -5.42 8.69
CA LEU A 179 8.18 -5.76 7.31
C LEU A 179 9.38 -4.98 6.79
N ARG A 180 9.51 -3.70 7.18
CA ARG A 180 10.70 -2.90 6.90
C ARG A 180 11.95 -3.48 7.53
N LYS A 181 11.88 -4.01 8.75
CA LYS A 181 13.03 -4.70 9.38
C LYS A 181 13.38 -5.98 8.63
N TRP A 182 12.35 -6.75 8.25
CA TRP A 182 12.47 -8.03 7.57
C TRP A 182 13.10 -7.92 6.17
N ALA A 183 12.71 -6.92 5.38
CA ALA A 183 13.08 -6.82 3.97
C ALA A 183 14.49 -6.26 3.73
N ASP A 184 15.26 -6.91 2.86
CA ASP A 184 16.55 -6.42 2.37
C ASP A 184 16.37 -5.46 1.19
N ILE A 185 15.39 -5.74 0.33
CA ILE A 185 15.11 -5.01 -0.91
C ILE A 185 13.62 -4.73 -1.02
N ALA A 186 13.26 -3.54 -1.51
CA ALA A 186 11.91 -3.20 -1.91
C ALA A 186 11.85 -2.90 -3.41
N VAL A 187 10.81 -3.39 -4.08
CA VAL A 187 10.54 -3.10 -5.49
C VAL A 187 9.06 -2.74 -5.66
N VAL A 188 8.78 -1.61 -6.31
CA VAL A 188 7.42 -1.19 -6.67
C VAL A 188 7.19 -1.51 -8.14
N ALA A 189 6.52 -2.63 -8.43
CA ALA A 189 6.31 -3.12 -9.79
C ALA A 189 4.95 -3.83 -9.94
N PRO A 190 4.03 -3.27 -10.75
CA PRO A 190 4.13 -1.95 -11.38
C PRO A 190 4.02 -0.80 -10.37
N CYS A 191 4.72 0.30 -10.66
CA CYS A 191 4.54 1.59 -10.01
C CYS A 191 3.58 2.47 -10.84
N SER A 192 2.35 2.62 -10.35
CA SER A 192 1.36 3.53 -10.91
C SER A 192 1.77 4.99 -10.70
N ALA A 193 1.28 5.90 -11.53
CA ALA A 193 1.56 7.33 -11.36
C ALA A 193 1.11 7.86 -9.99
N ASN A 194 0.00 7.33 -9.46
CA ASN A 194 -0.50 7.71 -8.13
C ASN A 194 0.48 7.30 -7.02
N THR A 195 0.92 6.04 -7.00
CA THR A 195 1.91 5.62 -6.00
C THR A 195 3.26 6.30 -6.21
N LEU A 196 3.69 6.53 -7.45
CA LEU A 196 4.89 7.30 -7.76
C LEU A 196 4.84 8.69 -7.11
N ALA A 197 3.73 9.40 -7.29
CA ALA A 197 3.49 10.70 -6.67
C ALA A 197 3.49 10.61 -5.14
N LYS A 198 2.78 9.64 -4.55
CA LYS A 198 2.74 9.45 -3.09
C LYS A 198 4.13 9.23 -2.51
N VAL A 199 4.96 8.39 -3.13
CA VAL A 199 6.32 8.11 -2.65
C VAL A 199 7.22 9.34 -2.83
N ALA A 200 7.14 10.04 -3.96
CA ALA A 200 7.90 11.27 -4.20
C ALA A 200 7.55 12.38 -3.19
N LEU A 201 6.26 12.52 -2.84
CA LEU A 201 5.78 13.54 -1.90
C LEU A 201 5.84 13.08 -0.43
N GLY A 202 6.11 11.80 -0.17
CA GLY A 202 6.22 11.25 1.19
C GLY A 202 4.87 11.00 1.87
N LEU A 203 3.80 10.75 1.10
CA LEU A 203 2.48 10.36 1.60
C LEU A 203 2.47 8.89 2.01
N CYS A 204 1.78 8.57 3.11
CA CYS A 204 1.69 7.23 3.69
C CYS A 204 0.29 6.97 4.26
N ASP A 205 -0.63 6.51 3.41
CA ASP A 205 -2.06 6.36 3.72
C ASP A 205 -2.59 4.93 3.55
N ASN A 206 -1.70 3.98 3.25
CA ASN A 206 -2.00 2.56 3.11
C ASN A 206 -0.75 1.71 3.44
N LEU A 207 -0.89 0.39 3.57
CA LEU A 207 0.19 -0.49 4.03
C LEU A 207 1.45 -0.31 3.17
N ALA A 208 1.27 -0.27 1.85
CA ALA A 208 2.36 -0.10 0.89
C ALA A 208 3.13 1.22 1.11
N THR A 209 2.43 2.34 1.22
CA THR A 209 3.06 3.66 1.33
C THR A 209 3.58 3.93 2.73
N CYS A 210 2.97 3.37 3.78
CA CYS A 210 3.53 3.36 5.14
C CYS A 210 4.86 2.59 5.18
N PHE A 211 4.92 1.40 4.58
CA PHE A 211 6.15 0.61 4.45
C PHE A 211 7.24 1.38 3.68
N LEU A 212 6.91 1.95 2.53
CA LEU A 212 7.86 2.73 1.71
C LEU A 212 8.32 4.01 2.40
N ARG A 213 7.46 4.68 3.19
CA ARG A 213 7.83 5.88 3.94
C ARG A 213 8.79 5.60 5.08
N ALA A 214 8.69 4.42 5.68
CA ALA A 214 9.57 3.91 6.72
C ALA A 214 10.87 3.27 6.16
N TRP A 215 10.98 3.16 4.83
CA TRP A 215 12.08 2.48 4.16
C TRP A 215 13.44 3.08 4.51
N ASP A 216 14.45 2.22 4.50
CA ASP A 216 15.82 2.59 4.79
C ASP A 216 16.54 3.04 3.51
N PRO A 217 16.97 4.31 3.36
CA PRO A 217 17.65 4.78 2.15
C PRO A 217 18.96 4.04 1.83
N GLU A 218 19.58 3.35 2.80
CA GLU A 218 20.78 2.54 2.55
C GLU A 218 20.48 1.19 1.87
N ARG A 219 19.21 0.77 1.91
CA ARG A 219 18.69 -0.43 1.28
C ARG A 219 18.08 -0.10 -0.09
N PRO A 220 18.37 -0.91 -1.13
CA PRO A 220 17.85 -0.66 -2.48
C PRO A 220 16.32 -0.58 -2.52
N LEU A 221 15.82 0.51 -3.11
CA LEU A 221 14.43 0.69 -3.50
C LEU A 221 14.35 0.86 -5.02
N LEU A 222 13.68 -0.09 -5.68
CA LEU A 222 13.47 -0.08 -7.12
C LEU A 222 12.03 0.34 -7.43
N LEU A 223 11.83 1.13 -8.49
CA LEU A 223 10.50 1.44 -9.00
C LEU A 223 10.46 1.11 -10.49
N ALA A 224 9.45 0.34 -10.92
CA ALA A 224 9.19 0.03 -12.32
C ALA A 224 7.88 0.71 -12.75
N PRO A 225 7.93 1.97 -13.24
CA PRO A 225 6.72 2.70 -13.62
C PRO A 225 5.94 2.00 -14.73
N ALA A 226 4.61 1.97 -14.58
CA ALA A 226 3.72 1.46 -15.61
C ALA A 226 2.41 2.24 -15.65
N MET A 227 2.25 3.06 -16.68
CA MET A 227 1.13 3.99 -16.85
C MET A 227 0.91 4.29 -18.33
N ASN A 228 -0.24 4.89 -18.66
CA ASN A 228 -0.50 5.33 -20.03
C ASN A 228 0.56 6.36 -20.49
N THR A 229 0.84 6.43 -21.79
CA THR A 229 1.83 7.35 -22.37
C THR A 229 1.59 8.82 -22.02
N VAL A 230 0.34 9.27 -22.02
CA VAL A 230 0.00 10.65 -21.63
C VAL A 230 0.35 10.92 -20.16
N MET A 231 0.18 9.92 -19.28
CA MET A 231 0.59 10.03 -17.88
C MET A 231 2.12 10.02 -17.75
N TRP A 232 2.80 9.21 -18.57
CA TRP A 232 4.26 9.12 -18.57
C TRP A 232 4.92 10.44 -19.02
N GLU A 233 4.36 11.08 -20.04
CA GLU A 233 4.85 12.36 -20.59
C GLU A 233 4.39 13.59 -19.78
N HIS A 234 3.56 13.38 -18.74
CA HIS A 234 3.11 14.46 -17.88
C HIS A 234 4.27 15.08 -17.08
N PRO A 235 4.37 16.43 -16.97
CA PRO A 235 5.48 17.09 -16.25
C PRO A 235 5.67 16.59 -14.82
N SER A 236 4.58 16.34 -14.09
CA SER A 236 4.66 15.78 -12.73
C SER A 236 5.35 14.43 -12.66
N THR A 237 5.24 13.59 -13.70
CA THR A 237 5.97 12.31 -13.74
C THR A 237 7.47 12.56 -13.78
N ALA A 238 7.92 13.54 -14.58
CA ALA A 238 9.33 13.92 -14.64
C ALA A 238 9.84 14.45 -13.28
N ASP A 239 9.05 15.31 -12.61
CA ASP A 239 9.42 15.87 -11.30
C ASP A 239 9.47 14.81 -10.20
N HIS A 240 8.51 13.88 -10.18
CA HIS A 240 8.50 12.78 -9.22
C HIS A 240 9.66 11.82 -9.45
N LEU A 241 9.98 11.48 -10.70
CA LEU A 241 11.14 10.64 -11.03
C LEU A 241 12.44 11.27 -10.55
N ARG A 242 12.68 12.55 -10.91
CA ARG A 242 13.85 13.30 -10.45
C ARG A 242 13.98 13.29 -8.93
N THR A 243 12.89 13.59 -8.23
CA THR A 243 12.84 13.59 -6.76
C THR A 243 13.23 12.23 -6.16
N LEU A 244 12.83 11.13 -6.79
CA LEU A 244 13.10 9.78 -6.30
C LEU A 244 14.52 9.33 -6.63
N GLU A 245 15.02 9.67 -7.82
CA GLU A 245 16.40 9.43 -8.24
C GLU A 245 17.39 10.20 -7.33
N ASP A 246 17.11 11.47 -7.02
CA ASP A 246 17.90 12.29 -6.08
C ASP A 246 17.92 11.68 -4.66
N ARG A 247 16.88 10.91 -4.30
CA ARG A 247 16.80 10.18 -3.02
C ARG A 247 17.45 8.78 -3.08
N GLY A 248 18.09 8.44 -4.18
CA GLY A 248 18.79 7.16 -4.36
C GLY A 248 17.89 5.99 -4.79
N CYS A 249 16.65 6.25 -5.21
CA CYS A 249 15.80 5.20 -5.76
C CYS A 249 16.28 4.82 -7.17
N LYS A 250 16.19 3.54 -7.50
CA LYS A 250 16.54 3.03 -8.84
C LYS A 250 15.28 2.90 -9.70
N ILE A 251 15.25 3.60 -10.83
CA ILE A 251 14.13 3.54 -11.77
C ILE A 251 14.43 2.47 -12.83
N VAL A 252 13.53 1.48 -12.95
CA VAL A 252 13.51 0.54 -14.07
C VAL A 252 12.64 1.16 -15.17
N PRO A 253 13.22 1.60 -16.29
CA PRO A 253 12.52 2.42 -17.27
C PRO A 253 11.37 1.65 -17.92
N PRO A 254 10.23 2.31 -18.21
CA PRO A 254 9.15 1.64 -18.93
C PRO A 254 9.56 1.31 -20.37
N ALA A 255 9.01 0.20 -20.86
CA ALA A 255 9.12 -0.19 -22.25
C ALA A 255 8.34 0.76 -23.16
N SER A 256 8.84 0.92 -24.39
CA SER A 256 8.13 1.58 -25.47
C SER A 256 7.42 0.53 -26.33
N LYS A 257 6.15 0.74 -26.67
CA LYS A 257 5.38 -0.13 -27.56
C LYS A 257 4.83 0.67 -28.73
N ARG A 258 4.82 0.07 -29.92
CA ARG A 258 4.16 0.66 -31.09
C ARG A 258 2.65 0.58 -30.91
N LEU A 259 1.98 1.73 -30.95
CA LEU A 259 0.53 1.88 -30.88
C LEU A 259 -0.10 1.56 -32.24
N ALA A 260 -1.40 1.27 -32.24
CA ALA A 260 -2.15 0.94 -33.45
C ALA A 260 -2.14 2.07 -34.52
N CYS A 261 -1.93 3.33 -34.11
CA CYS A 261 -1.78 4.49 -35.00
C CYS A 261 -0.39 4.63 -35.64
N GLY A 262 0.57 3.78 -35.28
CA GLY A 262 1.95 3.85 -35.77
C GLY A 262 2.93 4.59 -34.84
N ASP A 263 2.42 5.39 -33.91
CA ASP A 263 3.22 6.10 -32.90
C ASP A 263 3.87 5.14 -31.88
N VAL A 264 4.99 5.55 -31.30
CA VAL A 264 5.66 4.79 -30.24
C VAL A 264 5.22 5.38 -28.89
N GLY A 265 4.37 4.65 -28.17
CA GLY A 265 3.94 5.02 -26.82
C GLY A 265 4.88 4.45 -25.76
N ARG A 266 5.47 5.31 -24.93
CA ARG A 266 6.25 4.91 -23.74
C ARG A 266 5.33 4.80 -22.52
N GLY A 267 5.69 3.98 -21.53
CA GLY A 267 4.93 3.86 -20.28
C GLY A 267 4.44 2.44 -19.95
N ALA A 268 4.62 1.48 -20.87
CA ALA A 268 4.38 0.09 -20.56
C ALA A 268 5.38 -0.40 -19.51
N LEU A 269 4.96 -1.28 -18.59
CA LEU A 269 5.89 -1.92 -17.67
C LEU A 269 7.05 -2.55 -18.45
N ALA A 270 8.27 -2.42 -17.93
CA ALA A 270 9.43 -3.15 -18.41
C ALA A 270 9.12 -4.67 -18.51
N PRO A 271 9.80 -5.42 -19.39
CA PRO A 271 9.72 -6.87 -19.38
C PRO A 271 9.93 -7.42 -17.96
N VAL A 272 9.16 -8.45 -17.58
CA VAL A 272 9.25 -9.02 -16.22
C VAL A 272 10.66 -9.53 -15.95
N SER A 273 11.30 -10.14 -16.94
CA SER A 273 12.70 -10.57 -16.88
C SER A 273 13.67 -9.44 -16.56
N GLU A 274 13.45 -8.24 -17.10
CA GLU A 274 14.27 -7.06 -16.82
C GLU A 274 14.08 -6.61 -15.37
N VAL A 275 12.83 -6.44 -14.91
CA VAL A 275 12.54 -6.10 -13.51
C VAL A 275 13.16 -7.11 -12.54
N VAL A 276 13.01 -8.41 -12.82
CA VAL A 276 13.56 -9.49 -11.99
C VAL A 276 15.10 -9.46 -11.98
N ASN A 277 15.73 -9.19 -13.12
CA ASN A 277 17.18 -9.08 -13.22
C ASN A 277 17.71 -7.87 -12.43
N GLU A 278 17.03 -6.73 -12.50
CA GLU A 278 17.38 -5.53 -11.73
C GLU A 278 17.27 -5.78 -10.21
N VAL A 279 16.24 -6.52 -9.78
CA VAL A 279 16.09 -6.94 -8.38
C VAL A 279 17.21 -7.90 -7.97
N ARG A 280 17.55 -8.89 -8.81
CA ARG A 280 18.63 -9.83 -8.56
C ARG A 280 19.97 -9.13 -8.35
N GLN A 281 20.32 -8.21 -9.26
CA GLN A 281 21.55 -7.41 -9.14
C GLN A 281 21.56 -6.56 -7.86
N ALA A 282 20.41 -5.99 -7.48
CA ALA A 282 20.28 -5.24 -6.24
C ALA A 282 20.48 -6.11 -5.00
N CYS A 283 19.95 -7.34 -4.99
CA CYS A 283 20.19 -8.33 -3.94
C CYS A 283 21.69 -8.66 -3.83
N GLU A 284 22.34 -9.03 -4.93
CA GLU A 284 23.77 -9.38 -4.97
C GLU A 284 24.64 -8.22 -4.46
N GLY A 285 24.38 -7.00 -4.93
CA GLY A 285 25.10 -5.81 -4.48
C GLY A 285 24.87 -5.48 -3.01
N TYR A 286 23.65 -5.65 -2.50
CA TYR A 286 23.36 -5.43 -1.08
C TYR A 286 24.01 -6.49 -0.18
N GLN A 287 23.94 -7.77 -0.57
CA GLN A 287 24.57 -8.87 0.16
C GLN A 287 26.09 -8.71 0.21
N ALA A 288 26.73 -8.33 -0.91
CA ALA A 288 28.16 -8.05 -0.95
C ALA A 288 28.56 -6.90 -0.01
N ARG A 289 27.80 -5.79 -0.01
CA ARG A 289 28.02 -4.67 0.94
C ARG A 289 27.87 -5.12 2.39
N ARG A 290 26.82 -5.89 2.70
CA ARG A 290 26.57 -6.42 4.03
C ARG A 290 27.69 -7.35 4.49
N ALA A 291 28.20 -8.21 3.62
CA ALA A 291 29.34 -9.08 3.93
C ALA A 291 30.62 -8.27 4.22
N ALA A 292 30.88 -7.20 3.46
CA ALA A 292 32.06 -6.36 3.63
C ALA A 292 32.02 -5.48 4.89
N ALA A 293 30.84 -5.01 5.31
CA ALA A 293 30.69 -4.09 6.44
C ALA A 293 30.46 -4.77 7.80
N GLY A 294 30.41 -6.10 7.86
CA GLY A 294 30.10 -6.84 9.09
C GLY A 294 28.68 -6.57 9.62
N SER A 295 28.49 -6.63 10.94
CA SER A 295 27.17 -6.48 11.59
C SER A 295 26.56 -5.06 11.54
N GLY A 296 27.26 -4.08 10.95
CA GLY A 296 26.84 -2.67 10.95
C GLY A 296 25.87 -2.28 9.83
N LEU A 297 25.83 -3.01 8.71
CA LEU A 297 24.98 -2.67 7.57
C LEU A 297 23.55 -3.17 7.81
N GLY A 298 22.59 -2.24 7.90
CA GLY A 298 21.17 -2.54 8.12
C GLY A 298 20.63 -2.15 9.50
N ALA A 299 21.48 -1.71 10.43
CA ALA A 299 21.03 -0.94 11.59
C ALA A 299 20.67 0.47 11.10
N TRP A 300 19.43 0.90 11.31
CA TRP A 300 18.99 2.24 10.93
C TRP A 300 19.95 3.29 11.47
N GLN A 301 20.74 3.90 10.59
CA GLN A 301 21.54 5.05 10.96
C GLN A 301 20.59 6.22 11.08
N ARG A 302 20.44 6.76 12.30
CA ARG A 302 19.70 8.01 12.52
C ARG A 302 20.51 9.16 11.93
N ARG A 303 20.47 9.30 10.61
CA ARG A 303 20.86 10.53 9.92
C ARG A 303 19.81 11.57 10.30
N GLY A 304 20.13 12.39 11.29
CA GLY A 304 19.20 13.36 11.86
C GLY A 304 18.70 14.32 10.79
N PHE A 305 17.54 14.96 11.03
CA PHE A 305 16.98 15.96 10.10
C PHE A 305 17.97 17.05 9.68
N ALA A 306 19.02 17.32 10.47
CA ALA A 306 20.08 18.28 10.17
C ALA A 306 20.89 17.91 8.91
N GLU A 307 21.18 16.63 8.69
CA GLU A 307 21.92 16.19 7.49
C GLU A 307 21.07 16.38 6.23
N TRP A 308 19.77 16.08 6.31
CA TRP A 308 18.82 16.19 5.19
C TRP A 308 18.33 17.62 4.92
N ARG A 309 18.50 18.54 5.89
CA ARG A 309 18.13 19.96 5.76
C ARG A 309 19.30 20.87 5.42
N SER A 310 20.50 20.33 5.24
CA SER A 310 21.64 21.15 4.82
C SER A 310 21.32 21.78 3.46
N PRO A 311 21.43 23.11 3.32
CA PRO A 311 21.04 23.78 2.09
C PRO A 311 21.95 23.32 0.93
N PRO A 312 21.41 23.26 -0.30
CA PRO A 312 22.19 22.94 -1.49
C PRO A 312 23.29 23.97 -1.78
#